data_AF-A0A7S1UR64-F1
#
_entry.id   AF-A0A7S1UR64-F1
#
_cell.length_a   1.000
_cell.length_b   1.000
_cell.length_c   1.000
_cell.angle_alpha   90.00
_cell.angle_beta   90.00
_cell.angle_gamma   90.00
#
_symmetry.space_group_name_H-M   'P 1'
#
loop_
_entity.id
_entity.type
_entity.pdbx_description
1 polymer ?
#
loop_
_entity_poly.entity_id
_entity_poly.type
_entity_poly.pdbx_seq_one_letter_code
_entity_poly.pdbx_strand_id
1 'polypeptide(L)'
;KRDSSKCIACLGRVASSREGNCGVRSRTDTAISDSVRSDKTSPTKISLQSRPQIQVGLDGLTVCSDWPKTKRGQPPGAQSAIFMPLLACAYGEPIEGHFTAEQLEVAQQWWTAALPEWPNWVDALRRAGVGSERLARLFSESCNSSGKAHPNPLIHKAKGRGTVPHLKGTIQTQLLGLDQTVSYQLDACVHCLYLASSSSGNKSNNS
;
A
#
# COMPACT_ATOMS: atom_id res chain seq x y z
N LYS A 1 -40.96 11.41 -15.64
CA LYS A 1 -40.62 12.22 -16.83
C LYS A 1 -39.38 13.02 -16.48
N ARG A 2 -38.33 12.90 -17.31
CA ARG A 2 -37.11 13.72 -17.25
C ARG A 2 -37.51 15.18 -17.48
N ASP A 3 -36.80 16.11 -16.85
CA ASP A 3 -36.32 17.27 -17.58
C ASP A 3 -35.06 17.84 -16.92
N SER A 4 -34.15 18.19 -17.81
CA SER A 4 -32.74 18.46 -17.60
C SER A 4 -32.48 19.97 -17.53
N SER A 5 -31.26 20.29 -17.08
CA SER A 5 -30.48 21.46 -17.51
C SER A 5 -30.80 22.81 -16.87
N LYS A 6 -29.91 23.27 -15.98
CA LYS A 6 -29.47 24.68 -15.95
C LYS A 6 -27.98 24.76 -15.68
N CYS A 7 -27.26 25.25 -16.70
CA CYS A 7 -25.84 25.59 -16.69
C CYS A 7 -25.54 26.74 -15.72
N ILE A 8 -24.33 26.78 -15.17
CA ILE A 8 -23.79 27.97 -14.48
C ILE A 8 -22.72 28.58 -15.38
N ALA A 9 -22.97 29.82 -15.79
CA ALA A 9 -22.17 30.59 -16.72
C ALA A 9 -20.87 31.11 -16.09
N CYS A 10 -19.78 31.03 -16.86
CA CYS A 10 -18.65 31.93 -16.72
C CYS A 10 -18.99 33.26 -17.39
N LEU A 11 -18.71 34.40 -16.72
CA LEU A 11 -17.96 35.57 -17.23
C LEU A 11 -18.30 36.85 -16.44
N GLY A 12 -17.25 37.49 -15.92
CA GLY A 12 -16.99 38.92 -16.11
C GLY A 12 -17.70 39.92 -15.19
N ARG A 13 -16.96 40.46 -14.22
CA ARG A 13 -17.00 41.90 -13.95
C ARG A 13 -15.58 42.46 -13.75
N VAL A 14 -15.28 43.43 -14.60
CA VAL A 14 -14.05 44.20 -14.67
C VAL A 14 -14.18 45.45 -13.79
N ALA A 15 -13.05 45.79 -13.16
CA ALA A 15 -12.57 47.08 -12.67
C ALA A 15 -13.33 47.86 -11.59
N SER A 16 -12.58 48.24 -10.55
CA SER A 16 -12.22 49.65 -10.42
C SER A 16 -10.86 49.83 -9.74
N SER A 17 -10.07 50.70 -10.36
CA SER A 17 -8.74 51.19 -9.96
C SER A 17 -8.77 51.97 -8.64
N ARG A 18 -7.70 51.85 -7.85
CA ARG A 18 -7.14 52.99 -7.10
C ARG A 18 -5.63 52.80 -6.89
N GLU A 19 -4.94 53.89 -7.13
CA GLU A 19 -3.50 54.07 -7.26
C GLU A 19 -2.75 54.03 -5.92
N GLY A 20 -1.44 53.80 -6.03
CA GLY A 20 -0.44 54.35 -5.12
C GLY A 20 0.08 53.40 -4.05
N ASN A 21 1.32 52.90 -4.22
CA ASN A 21 2.49 53.49 -3.58
C ASN A 21 3.72 52.58 -3.78
N CYS A 22 4.80 53.19 -4.26
CA CYS A 22 6.10 52.57 -4.47
C CYS A 22 6.81 52.48 -3.11
N GLY A 23 6.96 51.26 -2.59
CA GLY A 23 7.70 50.99 -1.35
C GLY A 23 8.74 49.92 -1.57
N VAL A 24 9.95 50.33 -1.97
CA VAL A 24 11.17 49.52 -1.90
C VAL A 24 11.41 49.13 -0.44
N ARG A 25 11.42 47.82 -0.13
CA ARG A 25 12.12 47.30 1.05
C ARG A 25 12.85 46.01 0.73
N SER A 26 14.16 46.10 0.90
CA SER A 26 15.16 45.05 0.85
C SER A 26 14.84 43.85 1.73
N ARG A 27 15.29 42.70 1.22
CA ARG A 27 15.72 41.46 1.89
C ARG A 27 15.66 41.44 3.42
N THR A 28 14.98 40.41 3.93
CA THR A 28 15.58 39.51 4.91
C THR A 28 15.20 38.08 4.56
N ASP A 29 16.22 37.32 4.18
CA ASP A 29 16.19 35.87 4.02
C ASP A 29 15.67 35.24 5.32
N THR A 30 14.42 34.80 5.31
CA THR A 30 13.96 33.83 6.30
C THR A 30 14.09 32.48 5.62
N ALA A 31 15.28 31.89 5.73
CA ALA A 31 15.50 30.50 5.42
C ALA A 31 14.51 29.68 6.24
N ILE A 32 13.41 29.29 5.62
CA ILE A 32 12.58 28.18 6.10
C ILE A 32 13.54 26.99 6.06
N SER A 33 14.10 26.69 7.23
CA SER A 33 14.78 25.43 7.45
C SER A 33 13.72 24.36 7.32
N ASP A 34 13.52 23.89 6.09
CA ASP A 34 12.97 22.57 5.83
C ASP A 34 13.90 21.59 6.54
N SER A 35 13.56 21.32 7.79
CA SER A 35 14.07 20.20 8.55
C SER A 35 13.43 18.96 7.92
N VAL A 36 13.90 18.62 6.71
CA VAL A 36 13.84 17.27 6.18
C VAL A 36 14.65 16.46 7.17
N ARG A 37 13.97 15.94 8.19
CA ARG A 37 14.45 14.81 8.98
C ARG A 37 14.58 13.64 8.01
N SER A 38 15.67 13.64 7.25
CA SER A 38 16.26 12.45 6.67
C SER A 38 16.75 11.62 7.85
N ASP A 39 15.80 10.93 8.48
CA ASP A 39 16.08 9.91 9.47
C ASP A 39 16.92 8.86 8.73
N LYS A 40 18.25 8.96 8.87
CA LYS A 40 19.24 8.06 8.29
C LYS A 40 19.18 6.71 8.99
N THR A 41 17.99 6.14 9.12
CA THR A 41 17.82 4.78 9.63
C THR A 41 18.19 3.85 8.48
N SER A 42 19.29 3.13 8.62
CA SER A 42 19.72 2.10 7.67
C SER A 42 18.54 1.18 7.34
N PRO A 43 18.32 0.80 6.07
CA PRO A 43 17.25 -0.11 5.70
C PRO A 43 17.34 -1.40 6.52
N THR A 44 16.19 -1.89 6.99
CA THR A 44 16.16 -3.16 7.73
C THR A 44 16.68 -4.27 6.82
N LYS A 45 17.60 -5.10 7.34
CA LYS A 45 18.07 -6.29 6.63
C LYS A 45 16.92 -7.30 6.56
N ILE A 46 16.59 -7.72 5.35
CA ILE A 46 15.57 -8.75 5.11
C ILE A 46 16.25 -9.98 4.52
N SER A 47 15.71 -11.16 4.83
CA SER A 47 16.12 -12.41 4.19
C SER A 47 15.25 -12.65 2.96
N LEU A 48 15.86 -13.07 1.86
CA LEU A 48 15.19 -13.48 0.62
C LEU A 48 15.24 -15.01 0.44
N GLN A 49 15.71 -15.74 1.45
CA GLN A 49 15.77 -17.20 1.43
C GLN A 49 14.38 -17.83 1.61
N SER A 50 14.25 -19.08 1.19
CA SER A 50 13.06 -19.89 1.45
C SER A 50 12.67 -19.87 2.92
N ARG A 51 11.38 -19.65 3.17
CA ARG A 51 10.81 -19.55 4.53
C ARG A 51 10.08 -20.85 4.86
N PRO A 52 9.97 -21.23 6.15
CA PRO A 52 9.21 -22.41 6.53
C PRO A 52 7.74 -22.25 6.12
N GLN A 53 7.17 -23.26 5.46
CA GLN A 53 5.82 -23.22 4.89
C GLN A 53 4.85 -24.11 5.68
N ILE A 54 3.58 -23.73 5.71
CA ILE A 54 2.46 -24.54 6.19
C ILE A 54 1.40 -24.66 5.09
N GLN A 55 0.71 -25.81 5.06
CA GLN A 55 -0.36 -26.06 4.11
C GLN A 55 -1.60 -25.25 4.50
N VAL A 56 -2.10 -24.47 3.54
CA VAL A 56 -3.43 -23.89 3.59
C VAL A 56 -4.36 -25.00 3.09
N GLY A 57 -5.54 -25.19 3.67
CA GLY A 57 -6.45 -26.32 3.37
C GLY A 57 -7.02 -26.39 1.94
N LEU A 58 -6.32 -25.81 0.97
CA LEU A 58 -6.50 -25.87 -0.47
C LEU A 58 -5.28 -26.54 -1.10
N ASP A 59 -5.50 -27.38 -2.11
CA ASP A 59 -4.45 -28.16 -2.73
C ASP A 59 -3.33 -27.28 -3.28
N GLY A 60 -2.08 -27.61 -2.92
CA GLY A 60 -0.88 -26.92 -3.37
C GLY A 60 -0.64 -25.53 -2.77
N LEU A 61 -1.61 -24.95 -2.04
CA LEU A 61 -1.48 -23.62 -1.48
C LEU A 61 -0.78 -23.64 -0.13
N THR A 62 0.28 -22.84 0.00
CA THR A 62 1.06 -22.74 1.23
C THR A 62 1.32 -21.29 1.63
N VAL A 63 1.61 -21.09 2.92
CA VAL A 63 1.98 -19.78 3.47
C VAL A 63 3.10 -19.95 4.50
N CYS A 64 3.96 -18.94 4.67
CA CYS A 64 5.04 -19.04 5.63
C CYS A 64 4.53 -19.06 7.09
N SER A 65 5.10 -19.92 7.91
CA SER A 65 4.74 -20.06 9.33
C SER A 65 5.38 -19.01 10.24
N ASP A 66 6.49 -18.41 9.80
CA ASP A 66 7.27 -17.41 10.54
C ASP A 66 6.83 -15.97 10.19
N TRP A 67 5.55 -15.79 9.84
CA TRP A 67 4.99 -14.51 9.41
C TRP A 67 5.24 -13.39 10.45
N PRO A 68 5.52 -12.15 10.01
CA PRO A 68 5.67 -11.02 10.92
C PRO A 68 4.47 -10.82 11.86
N LYS A 69 4.70 -10.80 13.18
CA LYS A 69 3.63 -10.60 14.20
C LYS A 69 3.62 -9.19 14.76
N THR A 70 2.47 -8.62 15.10
CA THR A 70 2.34 -7.36 15.85
C THR A 70 2.99 -7.44 17.23
N LYS A 71 3.10 -6.32 17.95
CA LYS A 71 3.59 -6.30 19.34
C LYS A 71 2.79 -7.22 20.29
N ARG A 72 1.54 -7.54 19.93
CA ARG A 72 0.65 -8.44 20.66
C ARG A 72 0.75 -9.91 20.22
N GLY A 73 1.73 -10.25 19.37
CA GLY A 73 1.90 -11.61 18.84
C GLY A 73 0.89 -12.03 17.76
N GLN A 74 -0.06 -11.17 17.40
CA GLN A 74 -1.08 -11.43 16.38
C GLN A 74 -0.57 -11.08 14.98
N PRO A 75 -1.06 -11.69 13.89
CA PRO A 75 -0.74 -11.24 12.54
C PRO A 75 -1.20 -9.79 12.33
N PRO A 76 -0.46 -8.99 11.54
CA PRO A 76 -0.87 -7.64 11.17
C PRO A 76 -2.14 -7.67 10.33
N GLY A 77 -2.86 -6.54 10.26
CA GLY A 77 -4.05 -6.44 9.43
C GLY A 77 -3.72 -6.70 7.96
N ALA A 78 -4.40 -7.68 7.36
CA ALA A 78 -4.12 -8.16 6.00
C ALA A 78 -4.22 -7.06 4.93
N GLN A 79 -5.16 -6.12 5.08
CA GLN A 79 -5.33 -4.99 4.16
C GLN A 79 -4.04 -4.17 3.99
N SER A 80 -3.46 -3.71 5.09
CA SER A 80 -2.24 -2.90 5.04
C SER A 80 -0.97 -3.73 4.81
N ALA A 81 -0.93 -4.96 5.33
CA ALA A 81 0.28 -5.77 5.33
C ALA A 81 0.45 -6.66 4.10
N ILE A 82 -0.63 -6.97 3.37
CA ILE A 82 -0.64 -7.98 2.29
C ILE A 82 -1.31 -7.42 1.05
N PHE A 83 -2.54 -6.91 1.19
CA PHE A 83 -3.36 -6.53 0.03
C PHE A 83 -2.75 -5.34 -0.70
N MET A 84 -2.34 -4.32 0.05
CA MET A 84 -1.69 -3.14 -0.53
C MET A 84 -0.37 -3.47 -1.25
N PRO A 85 0.57 -4.23 -0.66
CA PRO A 85 1.74 -4.72 -1.37
C PRO A 85 1.41 -5.57 -2.61
N LEU A 86 0.38 -6.43 -2.56
CA LEU A 86 -0.04 -7.23 -3.71
C LEU A 86 -0.53 -6.34 -4.85
N LEU A 87 -1.37 -5.35 -4.56
CA LEU A 87 -1.85 -4.38 -5.55
C LEU A 87 -0.71 -3.52 -6.12
N ALA A 88 0.28 -3.15 -5.30
CA ALA A 88 1.48 -2.45 -5.79
C ALA A 88 2.33 -3.34 -6.73
N CYS A 89 2.50 -4.62 -6.40
CA CYS A 89 3.18 -5.57 -7.28
C CYS A 89 2.40 -5.82 -8.58
N ALA A 90 1.07 -5.94 -8.49
CA ALA A 90 0.19 -6.05 -9.66
C ALA A 90 0.24 -4.80 -10.54
N TYR A 91 0.29 -3.60 -9.95
CA TYR A 91 0.51 -2.36 -10.69
C TYR A 91 1.82 -2.38 -11.50
N GLY A 92 2.91 -2.84 -10.88
CA GLY A 92 4.18 -3.13 -11.56
C GLY A 92 5.10 -1.93 -11.80
N GLU A 93 4.60 -0.70 -11.67
CA GLU A 93 5.37 0.52 -11.91
C GLU A 93 5.76 1.24 -10.60
N PRO A 94 6.90 1.95 -10.57
CA PRO A 94 7.28 2.80 -9.44
C PRO A 94 6.21 3.85 -9.12
N ILE A 95 6.12 4.22 -7.84
CA ILE A 95 5.27 5.32 -7.38
C ILE A 95 6.16 6.35 -6.70
N GLU A 96 6.19 7.56 -7.25
CA GLU A 96 6.97 8.67 -6.73
C GLU A 96 6.63 8.95 -5.26
N GLY A 97 7.66 9.17 -4.43
CA GLY A 97 7.53 9.36 -2.98
C GLY A 97 7.23 8.09 -2.17
N HIS A 98 7.09 6.93 -2.82
CA HIS A 98 6.62 5.70 -2.19
C HIS A 98 7.60 4.53 -2.32
N PHE A 99 7.84 4.03 -3.54
CA PHE A 99 8.81 2.98 -3.79
C PHE A 99 9.48 3.11 -5.16
N THR A 100 10.72 2.64 -5.25
CA THR A 100 11.46 2.51 -6.52
C THR A 100 11.25 1.14 -7.17
N ALA A 101 11.66 0.99 -8.43
CA ALA A 101 11.62 -0.30 -9.13
C ALA A 101 12.39 -1.40 -8.38
N GLU A 102 13.60 -1.08 -7.87
CA GLU A 102 14.42 -2.04 -7.14
C GLU A 102 13.77 -2.45 -5.81
N GLN A 103 13.10 -1.53 -5.12
CA GLN A 103 12.35 -1.84 -3.92
C GLN A 103 11.15 -2.75 -4.22
N LEU A 104 10.49 -2.55 -5.36
CA LEU A 104 9.40 -3.40 -5.82
C LEU A 104 9.88 -4.81 -6.16
N GLU A 105 11.00 -4.96 -6.87
CA GLU A 105 11.60 -6.26 -7.17
C GLU A 105 11.98 -7.03 -5.90
N VAL A 106 12.62 -6.34 -4.96
CA VAL A 106 12.97 -6.91 -3.66
C VAL A 106 11.72 -7.35 -2.89
N ALA A 107 10.66 -6.55 -2.95
CA ALA A 107 9.37 -6.90 -2.34
C ALA A 107 8.75 -8.12 -3.01
N GLN A 108 8.76 -8.23 -4.34
CA GLN A 108 8.25 -9.40 -5.06
C GLN A 108 8.99 -10.68 -4.63
N GLN A 109 10.32 -10.64 -4.53
CA GLN A 109 11.11 -11.79 -4.08
C GLN A 109 10.78 -12.17 -2.63
N TRP A 110 10.73 -11.18 -1.74
CA TRP A 110 10.39 -11.41 -0.33
C TRP A 110 8.98 -11.98 -0.17
N TRP A 111 8.02 -11.44 -0.92
CA TRP A 111 6.63 -11.88 -0.91
C TRP A 111 6.46 -13.28 -1.49
N THR A 112 7.17 -13.61 -2.56
CA THR A 112 7.19 -14.98 -3.12
C THR A 112 7.75 -15.99 -2.13
N ALA A 113 8.80 -15.64 -1.38
CA ALA A 113 9.32 -16.51 -0.33
C ALA A 113 8.33 -16.72 0.84
N ALA A 114 7.45 -15.75 1.10
CA ALA A 114 6.42 -15.81 2.15
C ALA A 114 5.12 -16.50 1.69
N LEU A 115 4.76 -16.33 0.42
CA LEU A 115 3.53 -16.76 -0.22
C LEU A 115 3.91 -17.26 -1.64
N PRO A 116 4.19 -18.57 -1.83
CA PRO A 116 4.69 -19.07 -3.11
C PRO A 116 3.77 -18.80 -4.32
N GLU A 117 2.46 -18.69 -4.09
CA GLU A 117 1.46 -18.37 -5.12
C GLU A 117 1.46 -16.89 -5.54
N TRP A 118 2.22 -16.03 -4.85
CA TRP A 118 2.26 -14.58 -5.07
C TRP A 118 2.46 -14.16 -6.53
N PRO A 119 3.43 -14.73 -7.30
CA PRO A 119 3.61 -14.35 -8.70
C PRO A 119 2.36 -14.64 -9.55
N ASN A 120 1.70 -15.77 -9.31
CA ASN A 120 0.49 -16.14 -10.05
C ASN A 120 -0.66 -15.18 -9.74
N TRP A 121 -0.81 -14.74 -8.48
CA TRP A 121 -1.79 -13.74 -8.11
C TRP A 121 -1.52 -12.37 -8.76
N VAL A 122 -0.26 -11.94 -8.77
CA VAL A 122 0.17 -10.69 -9.42
C VAL A 122 -0.21 -10.73 -10.91
N ASP A 123 0.11 -11.80 -11.61
CA ASP A 123 -0.18 -11.94 -13.04
C ASP A 123 -1.69 -12.07 -13.32
N ALA A 124 -2.42 -12.80 -12.48
CA ALA A 124 -3.87 -12.91 -12.58
C ALA A 124 -4.56 -11.55 -12.41
N LEU A 125 -4.18 -10.77 -11.39
CA LEU A 125 -4.71 -9.42 -11.16
C LEU A 125 -4.35 -8.46 -12.29
N ARG A 126 -3.13 -8.56 -12.86
CA ARG A 126 -2.75 -7.79 -14.06
C ARG A 126 -3.65 -8.11 -15.24
N ARG A 127 -3.85 -9.40 -15.54
CA ARG A 127 -4.78 -9.85 -16.60
C ARG A 127 -6.22 -9.40 -16.35
N ALA A 128 -6.64 -9.33 -15.09
CA ALA A 128 -7.95 -8.84 -14.68
C ALA A 128 -8.09 -7.31 -14.70
N GLY A 129 -7.00 -6.56 -14.97
CA GLY A 129 -7.01 -5.11 -15.20
C GLY A 129 -6.54 -4.24 -14.03
N VAL A 130 -5.90 -4.81 -13.00
CA VAL A 130 -5.35 -4.05 -11.85
C VAL A 130 -4.22 -3.09 -12.24
N GLY A 131 -3.55 -3.29 -13.39
CA GLY A 131 -2.53 -2.37 -13.93
C GLY A 131 -3.06 -1.22 -14.81
N SER A 132 -4.38 -1.06 -14.92
CA SER A 132 -4.98 -0.01 -15.77
C SER A 132 -4.79 1.40 -15.18
N GLU A 133 -4.99 2.43 -16.00
CA GLU A 133 -5.00 3.86 -15.60
C GLU A 133 -5.81 4.14 -14.33
N ARG A 134 -6.80 3.29 -14.04
CA ARG A 134 -7.61 3.33 -12.82
C ARG A 134 -6.76 3.26 -11.55
N LEU A 135 -5.79 2.34 -11.46
CA LEU A 135 -5.00 2.18 -10.24
C LEU A 135 -3.96 3.29 -10.10
N ALA A 136 -3.35 3.72 -11.21
CA ALA A 136 -2.49 4.91 -11.24
C ALA A 136 -3.22 6.13 -10.69
N ARG A 137 -4.45 6.38 -11.18
CA ARG A 137 -5.28 7.49 -10.70
C ARG A 137 -5.62 7.37 -9.22
N LEU A 138 -5.99 6.18 -8.74
CA LEU A 138 -6.29 5.94 -7.33
C LEU A 138 -5.06 6.17 -6.43
N PHE A 139 -3.87 5.76 -6.86
CA PHE A 139 -2.64 6.04 -6.15
C PHE A 139 -2.34 7.55 -6.12
N SER A 140 -2.44 8.24 -7.25
CA SER A 140 -2.26 9.70 -7.29
C SER A 140 -3.27 10.46 -6.43
N GLU A 141 -4.56 10.08 -6.46
CA GLU A 141 -5.61 10.66 -5.61
C GLU A 141 -5.31 10.44 -4.12
N SER A 142 -4.82 9.25 -3.77
CA SER A 142 -4.42 8.92 -2.39
C SER A 142 -3.25 9.79 -1.92
N CYS A 143 -2.21 9.96 -2.75
CA CYS A 143 -1.05 10.79 -2.43
C CYS A 143 -1.42 12.26 -2.17
N ASN A 144 -2.43 12.77 -2.89
CA ASN A 144 -2.88 14.17 -2.80
C ASN A 144 -3.94 14.41 -1.72
N SER A 145 -4.46 13.35 -1.10
CA SER A 145 -5.46 13.48 -0.04
C SER A 145 -4.78 13.88 1.28
N SER A 146 -4.91 15.16 1.62
CA SER A 146 -4.33 15.85 2.79
C SER A 146 -4.85 15.35 4.17
N GLY A 147 -5.47 14.18 4.22
CA GLY A 147 -6.11 13.62 5.40
C GLY A 147 -5.49 12.30 5.88
N LYS A 148 -4.62 12.39 6.90
CA LYS A 148 -4.34 11.40 7.97
C LYS A 148 -4.00 9.94 7.63
N ALA A 149 -4.06 9.49 6.38
CA ALA A 149 -3.77 8.12 6.02
C ALA A 149 -2.26 7.92 5.83
N HIS A 150 -1.63 7.21 6.76
CA HIS A 150 -0.22 6.87 6.64
C HIS A 150 0.00 5.84 5.52
N PRO A 151 1.03 6.01 4.69
CA PRO A 151 1.41 5.01 3.69
C PRO A 151 1.63 3.64 4.33
N ASN A 152 1.25 2.59 3.61
CA ASN A 152 1.46 1.22 4.07
C ASN A 152 2.92 0.81 3.77
N PRO A 153 3.57 0.02 4.62
CA PRO A 153 4.89 -0.51 4.27
C PRO A 153 4.77 -1.47 3.08
N LEU A 154 5.69 -1.40 2.12
CA LEU A 154 5.71 -2.34 0.98
C LEU A 154 6.05 -3.77 1.43
N ILE A 155 6.88 -3.89 2.48
CA ILE A 155 7.14 -5.14 3.20
C ILE A 155 6.91 -4.87 4.69
N HIS A 156 6.01 -5.62 5.32
CA HIS A 156 5.66 -5.38 6.72
C HIS A 156 6.88 -5.50 7.64
N LYS A 157 7.08 -4.50 8.53
CA LYS A 157 8.24 -4.31 9.42
C LYS A 157 9.61 -4.08 8.76
N ALA A 158 9.72 -4.01 7.44
CA ALA A 158 10.99 -3.71 6.80
C ALA A 158 11.14 -2.20 6.58
N LYS A 159 11.69 -1.49 7.59
CA LYS A 159 11.91 -0.03 7.47
C LYS A 159 12.88 0.27 6.32
N GLY A 160 12.62 1.35 5.58
CA GLY A 160 13.45 1.77 4.45
C GLY A 160 13.34 0.90 3.19
N ARG A 161 12.32 0.05 3.08
CA ARG A 161 12.05 -0.81 1.91
C ARG A 161 10.87 -0.33 1.05
N GLY A 162 10.64 0.98 1.02
CA GLY A 162 9.52 1.58 0.32
C GLY A 162 8.20 1.48 1.10
N THR A 163 7.23 2.27 0.64
CA THR A 163 5.86 2.31 1.13
C THR A 163 4.90 2.30 -0.05
N VAL A 164 3.62 2.04 0.18
CA VAL A 164 2.55 2.07 -0.82
C VAL A 164 1.52 3.10 -0.38
N PRO A 165 0.97 3.93 -1.28
CA PRO A 165 -0.12 4.85 -0.95
C PRO A 165 -1.28 4.13 -0.28
N HIS A 166 -1.98 4.80 0.63
CA HIS A 166 -3.08 4.17 1.34
C HIS A 166 -4.38 4.22 0.54
N LEU A 167 -4.88 3.07 0.10
CA LEU A 167 -6.23 2.97 -0.46
C LEU A 167 -7.24 2.56 0.61
N LYS A 168 -8.48 3.06 0.50
CA LYS A 168 -9.58 2.65 1.39
C LYS A 168 -9.84 1.15 1.25
N GLY A 169 -10.15 0.47 2.35
CA GLY A 169 -10.38 -0.98 2.35
C GLY A 169 -11.45 -1.45 1.35
N THR A 170 -12.52 -0.67 1.15
CA THR A 170 -13.56 -0.99 0.14
C THR A 170 -13.01 -1.00 -1.28
N ILE A 171 -12.07 -0.12 -1.61
CA ILE A 171 -11.40 -0.07 -2.92
C ILE A 171 -10.46 -1.27 -3.05
N GLN A 172 -9.70 -1.60 -2.00
CA GLN A 172 -8.82 -2.77 -2.01
C GLN A 172 -9.60 -4.06 -2.30
N THR A 173 -10.71 -4.27 -1.60
CA THR A 173 -11.58 -5.45 -1.81
C THR A 173 -12.17 -5.48 -3.23
N GLN A 174 -12.57 -4.33 -3.78
CA GLN A 174 -13.06 -4.27 -5.16
C GLN A 174 -11.98 -4.65 -6.19
N LEU A 175 -10.74 -4.21 -5.98
CA LEU A 175 -9.62 -4.49 -6.89
C LEU A 175 -9.20 -5.96 -6.81
N LEU A 176 -9.10 -6.52 -5.60
CA LEU A 176 -8.82 -7.95 -5.41
C LEU A 176 -9.94 -8.82 -5.99
N GLY A 177 -11.19 -8.38 -5.86
CA GLY A 177 -12.35 -9.07 -6.42
C GLY A 177 -12.46 -9.06 -7.95
N LEU A 178 -11.54 -8.41 -8.67
CA LEU A 178 -11.45 -8.53 -10.13
C LEU A 178 -11.04 -9.94 -10.56
N ASP A 179 -10.30 -10.67 -9.71
CA ASP A 179 -10.04 -12.10 -9.88
C ASP A 179 -10.53 -12.86 -8.62
N GLN A 180 -11.62 -13.61 -8.77
CA GLN A 180 -12.25 -14.32 -7.66
C GLN A 180 -11.34 -15.42 -7.10
N THR A 181 -10.51 -16.05 -7.93
CA THR A 181 -9.57 -17.09 -7.51
C THR A 181 -8.51 -16.49 -6.60
N VAL A 182 -7.95 -15.35 -6.98
CA VAL A 182 -6.98 -14.62 -6.16
C VAL A 182 -7.60 -14.22 -4.83
N SER A 183 -8.80 -13.61 -4.84
CA SER A 183 -9.48 -13.22 -3.59
C SER A 183 -9.69 -14.41 -2.66
N TYR A 184 -10.18 -15.54 -3.20
CA TYR A 184 -10.44 -16.75 -2.42
C TYR A 184 -9.17 -17.36 -1.81
N GLN A 185 -8.13 -17.55 -2.62
CA GLN A 185 -6.87 -18.13 -2.16
C GLN A 185 -6.16 -17.21 -1.15
N LEU A 186 -6.18 -15.91 -1.39
CA LEU A 186 -5.59 -14.93 -0.49
C LEU A 186 -6.29 -14.93 0.88
N ASP A 187 -7.62 -14.95 0.89
CA ASP A 187 -8.40 -15.04 2.13
C ASP A 187 -8.13 -16.35 2.88
N ALA A 188 -7.97 -17.47 2.17
CA ALA A 188 -7.61 -18.75 2.78
C ALA A 188 -6.22 -18.71 3.44
N CYS A 189 -5.21 -18.13 2.77
CA CYS A 189 -3.87 -17.93 3.34
C CYS A 189 -3.91 -17.03 4.59
N VAL A 190 -4.64 -15.91 4.50
CA VAL A 190 -4.80 -14.96 5.61
C VAL A 190 -5.49 -15.64 6.80
N HIS A 191 -6.56 -16.40 6.57
CA HIS A 191 -7.24 -17.15 7.61
C HIS A 191 -6.30 -18.16 8.28
N CYS A 192 -5.52 -18.90 7.49
CA CYS A 192 -4.52 -19.85 8.00
C CYS A 192 -3.51 -19.17 8.94
N LEU A 193 -2.99 -17.99 8.55
CA LEU A 193 -2.08 -17.19 9.38
C LEU A 193 -2.69 -16.77 10.73
N TYR A 194 -3.97 -16.39 10.73
CA TYR A 194 -4.69 -16.02 11.96
C TYR A 194 -4.93 -17.22 12.88
N LEU A 195 -5.33 -18.39 12.34
CA LEU A 195 -5.55 -19.60 13.15
C LEU A 195 -4.25 -20.15 13.78
N ALA A 196 -3.15 -20.15 13.01
CA ALA A 196 -1.84 -20.59 13.50
C ALA A 196 -1.35 -19.73 14.68
N SER A 197 -1.72 -18.45 14.69
CA SER A 197 -1.35 -17.52 15.75
C SER A 197 -2.14 -17.74 17.05
N SER A 198 -3.43 -18.07 16.96
CA SER A 198 -4.25 -18.43 18.13
C SER A 198 -3.78 -19.74 18.80
N SER A 199 -3.31 -20.70 18.00
CA SER A 199 -2.84 -22.01 18.49
C SER A 199 -1.49 -21.94 19.22
N SER A 200 -0.71 -20.87 18.98
CA SER A 200 0.59 -20.65 19.61
C SER A 200 0.49 -20.05 21.03
N GLY A 201 -0.69 -19.63 21.47
CA GLY A 201 -0.93 -18.99 22.77
C GLY A 201 -1.28 -19.94 23.91
N ASN A 202 -1.45 -21.24 23.65
CA ASN A 202 -1.92 -22.24 24.63
C ASN A 202 -0.83 -23.21 25.13
N LYS A 203 0.45 -22.91 24.91
CA LYS A 203 1.58 -23.70 25.47
C LYS A 203 2.18 -23.01 26.70
N SER A 204 1.46 -23.06 27.82
CA SER A 204 2.03 -22.92 29.18
C SER A 204 0.95 -23.19 30.21
N ASN A 205 0.90 -24.45 30.68
CA ASN A 205 0.55 -24.91 32.04
C ASN A 205 0.20 -26.39 31.98
N ASN A 206 1.23 -27.25 31.99
CA ASN A 206 1.21 -28.58 32.61
C ASN A 206 2.51 -29.29 32.27
N SER A 207 3.51 -29.15 33.15
CA SER A 207 4.44 -30.20 33.57
C SER A 207 5.16 -29.68 34.82
#